data_AF-A0A820BCY3-F1
#
_entry.id   AF-A0A820BCY3-F1
#
_cell.length_a   1.000
_cell.length_b   1.000
_cell.length_c   1.000
_cell.angle_alpha   90.00
_cell.angle_beta   90.00
_cell.angle_gamma   90.00
#
_symmetry.space_group_name_H-M   'P 1'
#
loop_
_entity.id
_entity.type
_entity.pdbx_description
1 polymer ?
#
loop_
_entity_poly.entity_id
_entity_poly.type
_entity_poly.pdbx_seq_one_letter_code
_entity_poly.pdbx_strand_id
1 'polypeptide(L)'
;MPSFDIPLYRVQGTHYECARDIGVKSRERIQKRIINDQTHLESLFNFVQTEEGHKLHQGFINAIRTMFPWYWDEICGLADGSEI
;
A
#
# COMPACT_ATOMS: atom_id res chain seq x y z
N MET A 1 0.32 11.32 29.03
CA MET A 1 1.00 11.52 27.74
C MET A 1 0.58 10.38 26.82
N PRO A 2 0.22 10.61 25.55
CA PRO A 2 -0.01 9.50 24.64
C PRO A 2 1.30 8.75 24.46
N SER A 3 1.30 7.46 24.76
CA SER A 3 2.40 6.55 24.45
C SER A 3 2.47 6.41 22.92
N PHE A 4 3.56 6.85 22.31
CA PHE A 4 3.84 6.51 20.91
C PHE A 4 4.46 5.11 20.88
N ASP A 5 3.63 4.10 21.20
CA ASP A 5 4.05 2.71 21.06
C ASP A 5 4.22 2.41 19.57
N ILE A 6 5.45 2.49 19.10
CA ILE A 6 5.82 2.04 17.76
C ILE A 6 5.62 0.53 17.73
N PRO A 7 4.71 0.01 16.88
CA PRO A 7 4.43 -1.42 16.88
C PRO A 7 5.66 -2.19 16.38
N LEU A 8 6.08 -3.17 17.18
CA LEU A 8 7.12 -4.13 16.80
C LEU A 8 6.47 -5.39 16.25
N TYR A 9 6.59 -5.62 14.94
CA TYR A 9 6.11 -6.84 14.29
C TYR A 9 7.27 -7.80 14.03
N ARG A 10 7.07 -9.06 14.40
CA ARG A 10 7.94 -10.17 13.96
C ARG A 10 7.22 -10.89 12.82
N VAL A 11 7.87 -10.95 11.67
CA VAL A 11 7.37 -11.57 10.45
C VAL A 11 8.46 -12.41 9.80
N GLN A 12 8.06 -13.41 9.02
CA GLN A 12 8.95 -14.33 8.36
C GLN A 12 8.28 -14.88 7.10
N GLY A 13 9.08 -15.17 6.08
CA GLY A 13 8.61 -15.72 4.81
C GLY A 13 9.14 -14.89 3.64
N THR A 14 8.43 -14.97 2.52
CA THR A 14 8.64 -14.09 1.37
C THR A 14 8.30 -12.63 1.70
N HIS A 15 8.73 -11.71 0.84
CA HIS A 15 8.36 -10.29 0.90
C HIS A 15 6.84 -10.08 0.99
N TYR A 16 6.09 -10.77 0.13
CA TYR A 16 4.63 -10.77 0.16
C TYR A 16 4.05 -11.26 1.49
N GLU A 17 4.49 -12.43 2.00
CA GLU A 17 3.96 -13.01 3.24
C GLU A 17 4.24 -12.12 4.45
N CYS A 18 5.46 -11.59 4.55
CA CYS A 18 5.84 -10.67 5.61
C CYS A 18 4.96 -9.42 5.60
N ALA A 19 4.78 -8.83 4.40
CA ALA A 19 3.96 -7.64 4.22
C ALA A 19 2.47 -7.90 4.50
N ARG A 20 1.94 -9.06 4.08
CA ARG A 20 0.56 -9.46 4.37
C ARG A 20 0.33 -9.60 5.87
N ASP A 21 1.25 -10.23 6.58
CA ASP A 21 1.15 -10.37 8.04
C ASP A 21 1.21 -9.00 8.75
N ILE A 22 2.03 -8.06 8.26
CA ILE A 22 2.01 -6.66 8.74
C ILE A 22 0.68 -6.00 8.43
N GLY A 23 0.15 -6.18 7.21
CA GLY A 23 -1.13 -5.64 6.76
C GLY A 23 -2.28 -6.10 7.64
N VAL A 24 -2.36 -7.39 7.97
CA VAL A 24 -3.36 -7.95 8.90
C VAL A 24 -3.25 -7.30 10.28
N LYS A 25 -2.04 -7.18 10.83
CA LYS A 25 -1.80 -6.60 12.17
C LYS A 25 -2.00 -5.08 12.23
N SER A 26 -1.98 -4.40 11.08
CA SER A 26 -2.05 -2.94 10.96
C SER A 26 -3.33 -2.46 10.26
N ARG A 27 -4.23 -3.37 9.90
CA ARG A 27 -5.40 -3.14 9.05
C ARG A 27 -6.16 -1.87 9.37
N GLU A 28 -6.65 -1.74 10.60
CA GLU A 28 -7.44 -0.59 11.02
C GLU A 28 -6.68 0.73 10.86
N ARG A 29 -5.37 0.73 11.13
CA ARG A 29 -4.53 1.93 11.01
C ARG A 29 -4.30 2.31 9.56
N ILE A 30 -4.06 1.32 8.69
CA ILE A 30 -3.86 1.52 7.25
C ILE A 30 -5.16 2.03 6.61
N GLN A 31 -6.30 1.35 6.86
CA GLN A 31 -7.60 1.77 6.35
C GLN A 31 -7.97 3.17 6.83
N LYS A 32 -7.80 3.47 8.12
CA LYS A 32 -8.04 4.81 8.67
C LYS A 32 -7.14 5.85 8.01
N ARG A 33 -5.86 5.53 7.75
CA ARG A 33 -4.95 6.44 7.08
C ARG A 33 -5.40 6.74 5.65
N ILE A 34 -5.80 5.72 4.88
CA ILE A 34 -6.29 5.89 3.52
C ILE A 34 -7.57 6.73 3.48
N ILE A 35 -8.53 6.48 4.39
CA ILE A 35 -9.74 7.30 4.51
C ILE A 35 -9.39 8.77 4.78
N ASN A 36 -8.42 9.04 5.66
CA ASN A 36 -7.99 10.39 5.97
C ASN A 36 -7.29 11.09 4.79
N ASP A 37 -6.56 10.31 3.99
CA ASP A 37 -5.80 10.82 2.84
C ASP A 37 -6.69 10.95 1.58
N GLN A 38 -7.83 10.24 1.52
CA GLN A 38 -8.68 10.18 0.33
C GLN A 38 -9.12 11.57 -0.14
N THR A 39 -9.45 12.48 0.77
CA THR A 39 -9.83 13.87 0.44
C THR A 39 -8.66 14.66 -0.17
N HIS A 40 -7.43 14.37 0.23
CA HIS A 40 -6.24 15.05 -0.28
C HIS A 40 -5.77 14.45 -1.62
N LEU A 41 -6.09 13.18 -1.87
CA LEU A 41 -5.68 12.43 -3.06
C LEU A 41 -6.78 12.35 -4.13
N GLU A 42 -7.97 12.91 -3.88
CA GLU A 42 -9.13 12.81 -4.77
C GLU A 42 -8.82 13.26 -6.20
N SER A 43 -8.07 14.36 -6.36
CA SER A 43 -7.67 14.85 -7.70
C SER A 43 -6.77 13.86 -8.45
N LEU A 44 -5.87 13.17 -7.74
CA LEU A 44 -5.01 12.14 -8.31
C LEU A 44 -5.81 10.89 -8.68
N PHE A 45 -6.74 10.46 -7.82
CA PHE A 45 -7.62 9.33 -8.13
C PHE A 45 -8.49 9.61 -9.35
N ASN A 46 -9.07 10.81 -9.44
CA ASN A 46 -9.84 11.25 -10.60
C ASN A 46 -8.97 11.29 -11.87
N PHE A 47 -7.74 11.79 -11.78
CA PHE A 47 -6.82 11.79 -12.90
C PHE A 47 -6.51 10.36 -13.38
N VAL A 48 -6.27 9.41 -12.49
CA VAL A 48 -6.00 8.00 -12.85
C VAL A 48 -7.18 7.33 -13.57
N GLN A 49 -8.41 7.84 -13.42
CA GLN A 49 -9.57 7.36 -14.19
C GLN A 49 -9.62 7.88 -15.64
N THR A 50 -8.82 8.89 -16.01
CA THR A 50 -8.72 9.32 -17.42
C THR A 50 -7.84 8.36 -18.22
N GLU A 51 -7.93 8.43 -19.55
CA GLU A 51 -7.12 7.56 -20.41
C GLU A 51 -5.62 7.83 -20.23
N GLU A 52 -5.22 9.09 -20.17
CA GLU A 52 -3.82 9.51 -19.96
C GLU A 52 -3.32 9.11 -18.57
N GLY A 53 -4.14 9.33 -17.54
CA GLY A 53 -3.79 8.96 -16.18
C GLY A 53 -3.66 7.45 -16.02
N HIS A 54 -4.56 6.67 -16.62
CA HIS A 54 -4.48 5.21 -16.61
C HIS A 54 -3.21 4.71 -17.32
N LYS A 55 -2.89 5.27 -18.49
CA LYS A 55 -1.65 4.95 -19.23
C LYS A 55 -0.40 5.26 -18.40
N LEU A 56 -0.34 6.44 -17.77
CA LEU A 56 0.78 6.83 -16.91
C LEU A 56 0.91 5.91 -15.70
N HIS A 57 -0.21 5.64 -15.02
CA HIS A 57 -0.26 4.78 -13.85
C HIS A 57 0.21 3.36 -14.17
N GLN A 58 -0.25 2.78 -15.28
CA GLN A 58 0.19 1.45 -15.70
C GLN A 58 1.68 1.41 -16.08
N GLY A 59 2.17 2.46 -16.74
CA GLY A 59 3.60 2.60 -17.04
C GLY A 59 4.45 2.64 -15.77
N PHE A 60 4.00 3.39 -14.76
CA PHE A 60 4.65 3.47 -13.46
C PHE A 60 4.65 2.13 -12.71
N ILE A 61 3.50 1.43 -12.66
CA ILE A 61 3.40 0.08 -12.08
C ILE A 61 4.38 -0.87 -12.76
N ASN A 62 4.41 -0.88 -14.09
CA ASN A 62 5.29 -1.77 -14.85
C ASN A 62 6.77 -1.46 -14.53
N ALA A 63 7.13 -0.18 -14.47
CA ALA A 63 8.49 0.24 -14.12
C ALA A 63 8.89 -0.21 -12.70
N ILE A 64 8.01 -0.04 -11.71
CA ILE A 64 8.25 -0.53 -10.33
C ILE A 64 8.41 -2.04 -10.32
N ARG A 65 7.51 -2.79 -10.98
CA ARG A 65 7.58 -4.25 -11.02
C ARG A 65 8.90 -4.76 -11.61
N THR A 66 9.46 -4.06 -12.59
CA THR A 66 10.74 -4.42 -13.20
C THR A 66 11.93 -4.01 -12.34
N MET A 67 11.95 -2.80 -11.80
CA MET A 67 13.10 -2.27 -11.07
C MET A 67 13.16 -2.77 -9.63
N PHE A 68 12.00 -2.95 -9.00
CA PHE A 68 11.85 -3.25 -7.58
C PHE A 68 10.77 -4.33 -7.33
N PRO A 69 10.95 -5.55 -7.90
CA PRO A 69 9.93 -6.59 -7.82
C PRO A 69 9.54 -6.95 -6.37
N TRP A 70 10.48 -6.85 -5.44
CA TRP A 70 10.25 -7.23 -4.04
C TRP A 70 9.38 -6.21 -3.31
N TYR A 71 9.58 -4.91 -3.58
CA TYR A 71 8.71 -3.87 -3.04
C TYR A 71 7.31 -3.93 -3.64
N TRP A 72 7.18 -4.36 -4.89
CA TRP A 72 5.88 -4.63 -5.47
C TRP A 72 5.15 -5.76 -4.72
N ASP A 73 5.85 -6.87 -4.46
CA ASP A 73 5.31 -7.98 -3.66
C ASP A 73 4.90 -7.53 -2.25
N GLU A 74 5.69 -6.66 -1.62
CA GLU A 74 5.33 -6.06 -0.31
C GLU A 74 4.08 -5.18 -0.40
N ILE A 75 3.95 -4.34 -1.42
CA ILE A 75 2.76 -3.51 -1.62
C ILE A 75 1.51 -4.38 -1.80
N CYS A 76 1.60 -5.44 -2.62
CA CYS A 76 0.51 -6.39 -2.80
C CYS A 76 0.15 -7.11 -1.50
N GLY A 77 1.14 -7.60 -0.76
CA GLY A 77 0.91 -8.25 0.54
C GLY A 77 0.22 -7.32 1.54
N LEU A 78 0.70 -6.08 1.65
CA LEU A 78 0.09 -5.06 2.51
C LEU A 78 -1.37 -4.80 2.14
N ALA A 79 -1.67 -4.59 0.85
CA ALA A 79 -3.02 -4.36 0.36
C ALA A 79 -3.95 -5.53 0.72
N ASP A 80 -3.55 -6.76 0.40
CA ASP A 80 -4.33 -7.97 0.70
C ASP A 80 -4.55 -8.16 2.20
N GLY A 81 -3.50 -7.99 3.02
CA GLY A 81 -3.59 -8.16 4.47
C GLY A 81 -4.45 -7.09 5.16
N SER A 82 -4.42 -5.87 4.62
CA SER A 82 -5.22 -4.74 5.08
C SER A 82 -6.61 -4.65 4.44
N GLU A 83 -6.96 -5.59 3.55
CA GLU A 83 -8.27 -5.70 2.89
C GLU A 83 -8.67 -4.41 2.16
N ILE A 84 -7.81 -3.96 1.24
CA ILE A 84 -7.98 -2.72 0.44
C ILE A 84 -7.85 -3.01 -1.04
#